data_AF-A0A962UHI9-F1
#
_entry.id   AF-A0A962UHI9-F1
#
_cell.length_a   1.000
_cell.length_b   1.000
_cell.length_c   1.000
_cell.angle_alpha   90.00
_cell.angle_beta   90.00
_cell.angle_gamma   90.00
#
_symmetry.space_group_name_H-M   'P 1'
#
loop_
_entity.id
_entity.type
_entity.pdbx_description
1 polymer ?
#
loop_
_entity_poly.entity_id
_entity_poly.type
_entity_poly.pdbx_seq_one_letter_code
_entity_poly.pdbx_strand_id
1 'polypeptide(L)'
;AVGDVVGLGWNAAYCGTCRQCVAGDQNLCPSAESTFIGRPGGYADIVRAAAAAVLPIPEGVDPRTAGPLMCGGVTVFTPFLQYAISPTDRVGVIGFGGLGHMAVKLAKAWGCDVTVFTSTDSKADAARAMGAHKVLDSHDAEAVAAAAESFDLLLSTVNVPLDWNAYLGSVARRGRLHV
;
A
#
# COMPACT_ATOMS: atom_id res chain seq x y z
N ALA A 1 -10.46 7.74 -24.35
CA ALA A 1 -11.37 7.50 -25.48
C ALA A 1 -11.64 6.01 -25.63
N VAL A 2 -12.48 5.61 -26.60
CA VAL A 2 -12.62 4.19 -26.95
C VAL A 2 -11.27 3.68 -27.45
N GLY A 3 -10.82 2.55 -26.91
CA GLY A 3 -9.51 1.96 -27.22
C GLY A 3 -8.39 2.29 -26.21
N ASP A 4 -8.61 3.23 -25.28
CA ASP A 4 -7.63 3.52 -24.25
C ASP A 4 -7.47 2.35 -23.28
N VAL A 5 -6.22 2.10 -22.88
CA VAL A 5 -5.91 1.13 -21.83
C VAL A 5 -6.09 1.79 -20.47
N VAL A 6 -7.00 1.25 -19.66
CA VAL A 6 -7.36 1.79 -18.35
C VAL A 6 -7.34 0.72 -17.26
N GLY A 7 -7.08 1.14 -16.03
CA GLY A 7 -7.20 0.34 -14.82
C GLY A 7 -8.49 0.67 -14.06
N LEU A 8 -9.08 -0.35 -13.44
CA LEU A 8 -10.21 -0.23 -12.53
C LEU A 8 -9.83 -0.82 -11.17
N GLY A 9 -10.00 -0.02 -10.11
CA GLY A 9 -9.68 -0.42 -8.74
C GLY A 9 -10.90 -0.94 -7.97
N TRP A 10 -10.92 -0.65 -6.66
CA TRP A 10 -11.96 -1.10 -5.74
C TRP A 10 -13.34 -0.49 -5.98
N ASN A 11 -13.39 0.77 -6.40
CA ASN A 11 -14.62 1.52 -6.63
C ASN A 11 -14.88 1.66 -8.13
N ALA A 12 -16.14 1.50 -8.54
CA ALA A 12 -16.60 1.63 -9.91
C ALA A 12 -17.38 2.92 -10.18
N ALA A 13 -17.84 3.64 -9.15
CA ALA A 13 -18.47 4.95 -9.32
C ALA A 13 -18.44 5.79 -8.05
N TYR A 14 -18.67 7.09 -8.22
CA TYR A 14 -18.77 8.09 -7.17
C TYR A 14 -19.91 9.07 -7.50
N CYS A 15 -20.49 9.77 -6.51
CA CYS A 15 -21.62 10.67 -6.78
C CYS A 15 -21.23 11.96 -7.51
N GLY A 16 -19.96 12.37 -7.46
CA GLY A 16 -19.44 13.55 -8.15
C GLY A 16 -19.86 14.91 -7.56
N THR A 17 -20.74 14.93 -6.56
CA THR A 17 -21.38 16.17 -6.05
C THR A 17 -21.19 16.40 -4.56
N CYS A 18 -20.83 15.38 -3.78
CA CYS A 18 -20.56 15.54 -2.35
C CYS A 18 -19.26 16.33 -2.10
N ARG A 19 -19.10 16.84 -0.87
CA ARG A 19 -17.91 17.60 -0.47
C ARG A 19 -16.60 16.88 -0.81
N GLN A 20 -16.53 15.58 -0.53
CA GLN A 20 -15.34 14.76 -0.79
C GLN A 20 -15.06 14.65 -2.29
N CYS A 21 -16.09 14.38 -3.10
CA CYS A 21 -15.91 14.28 -4.55
C CYS A 21 -15.42 15.60 -5.17
N VAL A 22 -15.99 16.73 -4.74
CA VAL A 22 -15.62 18.06 -5.26
C VAL A 22 -14.23 18.49 -4.78
N ALA A 23 -13.79 18.00 -3.60
CA ALA A 23 -12.45 18.24 -3.07
C ALA A 23 -11.35 17.36 -3.72
N GLY A 24 -11.71 16.39 -4.56
CA GLY A 24 -10.76 15.42 -5.13
C GLY A 24 -10.50 14.19 -4.26
N ASP A 25 -11.30 13.99 -3.21
CA ASP A 25 -11.24 12.83 -2.31
C ASP A 25 -12.36 11.83 -2.63
N GLN A 26 -12.57 11.50 -3.91
CA GLN A 26 -13.69 10.62 -4.32
C GLN A 26 -13.66 9.26 -3.62
N ASN A 27 -12.48 8.77 -3.23
CA ASN A 27 -12.33 7.54 -2.42
C ASN A 27 -13.05 7.59 -1.07
N LEU A 28 -13.37 8.78 -0.55
CA LEU A 28 -14.12 9.01 0.69
C LEU A 28 -15.60 9.34 0.44
N CYS A 29 -16.10 9.16 -0.79
CA CYS A 29 -17.49 9.41 -1.12
C CYS A 29 -18.42 8.45 -0.35
N PRO A 30 -19.43 8.97 0.39
CA PRO A 30 -20.37 8.13 1.15
C PRO A 30 -21.30 7.30 0.25
N SER A 31 -21.41 7.67 -1.02
CA SER A 31 -22.20 6.96 -2.04
C SER A 31 -21.29 6.33 -3.11
N ALA A 32 -20.03 6.02 -2.77
CA ALA A 32 -19.17 5.27 -3.67
C ALA A 32 -19.75 3.88 -3.93
N GLU A 33 -19.64 3.41 -5.17
CA GLU A 33 -20.09 2.08 -5.55
C GLU A 33 -18.87 1.17 -5.70
N SER A 34 -18.89 0.03 -5.00
CA SER A 34 -17.86 -1.01 -5.16
C SER A 34 -17.89 -1.58 -6.58
N THR A 35 -16.73 -1.99 -7.09
CA THR A 35 -16.58 -2.70 -8.36
C THR A 35 -17.32 -4.05 -8.37
N PHE A 36 -17.49 -4.72 -7.23
CA PHE A 36 -18.02 -6.09 -7.20
C PHE A 36 -18.98 -6.42 -6.05
N ILE A 37 -19.16 -5.56 -5.05
CA ILE A 37 -20.16 -5.78 -4.00
C ILE A 37 -21.53 -5.37 -4.54
N GLY A 38 -22.44 -6.33 -4.70
CA GLY A 38 -23.78 -6.10 -5.24
C GLY A 38 -23.83 -5.88 -6.76
N ARG A 39 -22.76 -6.22 -7.50
CA ARG A 39 -22.68 -6.15 -8.97
C ARG A 39 -21.60 -7.08 -9.56
N PRO A 40 -21.62 -7.40 -10.86
CA PRO A 40 -20.55 -8.17 -11.50
C PRO A 40 -19.21 -7.43 -11.49
N GLY A 41 -18.16 -8.10 -11.04
CA GLY A 41 -16.79 -7.57 -10.98
C GLY A 41 -15.93 -7.90 -12.20
N GLY A 42 -14.61 -7.70 -12.07
CA GLY A 42 -13.64 -7.89 -13.16
C GLY A 42 -13.25 -9.34 -13.50
N TYR A 43 -13.79 -10.36 -12.81
CA TYR A 43 -13.64 -11.76 -13.21
C TYR A 43 -14.66 -12.11 -14.30
N ALA A 44 -14.58 -11.38 -15.40
CA ALA A 44 -15.48 -11.43 -16.55
C ALA A 44 -14.72 -10.97 -17.80
N ASP A 45 -15.31 -11.21 -18.97
CA ASP A 45 -14.88 -10.63 -20.25
C ASP A 45 -15.12 -9.12 -20.31
N ILE A 46 -16.17 -8.63 -19.64
CA ILE A 46 -16.58 -7.22 -19.62
C ILE A 46 -16.95 -6.79 -18.20
N VAL A 47 -16.46 -5.61 -17.79
CA VAL A 47 -16.87 -4.91 -16.56
C VAL A 47 -17.23 -3.46 -16.89
N ARG A 48 -18.14 -2.87 -16.11
CA ARG A 48 -18.59 -1.47 -16.29
C ARG A 48 -18.24 -0.64 -15.06
N ALA A 49 -17.77 0.57 -15.30
CA ALA A 49 -17.50 1.58 -14.29
C ALA A 49 -17.76 2.98 -14.87
N ALA A 50 -17.98 3.95 -13.98
CA ALA A 50 -18.03 5.35 -14.34
C ALA A 50 -16.64 5.83 -14.80
N ALA A 51 -16.61 6.75 -15.76
CA ALA A 51 -15.36 7.30 -16.29
C ALA A 51 -14.43 7.88 -15.21
N ALA A 52 -15.00 8.47 -14.15
CA ALA A 52 -14.24 9.02 -13.03
C ALA A 52 -13.59 7.96 -12.12
N ALA A 53 -13.95 6.69 -12.27
CA ALA A 53 -13.42 5.57 -11.46
C ALA A 53 -12.40 4.72 -12.21
N VAL A 54 -12.17 4.97 -13.51
CA VAL A 54 -11.13 4.32 -14.30
C VAL A 54 -9.93 5.24 -14.44
N LEU A 55 -8.73 4.66 -14.32
CA LEU A 55 -7.47 5.39 -14.37
C LEU A 55 -6.73 5.04 -15.67
N PRO A 56 -6.25 6.01 -16.46
CA PRO A 56 -5.44 5.70 -17.63
C PRO A 56 -4.15 5.00 -17.20
N ILE A 57 -3.80 3.93 -17.89
CA ILE A 57 -2.50 3.27 -17.71
C ILE A 57 -1.46 4.05 -18.54
N PRO A 58 -0.41 4.62 -17.93
CA PRO A 58 0.59 5.39 -18.65
C PRO A 58 1.30 4.56 -19.74
N GLU A 59 1.72 5.23 -20.81
CA GLU A 59 2.56 4.60 -21.83
C GLU A 59 3.86 4.07 -21.20
N GLY A 60 4.27 2.87 -21.62
CA GLY A 60 5.45 2.18 -21.07
C GLY A 60 5.20 1.32 -19.83
N VAL A 61 4.01 1.40 -19.22
CA VAL A 61 3.61 0.47 -18.13
C VAL A 61 2.96 -0.78 -18.73
N ASP A 62 3.50 -1.97 -18.42
CA ASP A 62 2.90 -3.24 -18.85
C ASP A 62 1.53 -3.45 -18.17
N PRO A 63 0.41 -3.43 -18.93
CA PRO A 63 -0.94 -3.56 -18.37
C PRO A 63 -1.15 -4.88 -17.62
N ARG A 64 -0.41 -5.95 -17.98
CA ARG A 64 -0.50 -7.26 -17.31
C ARG A 64 -0.05 -7.21 -15.85
N THR A 65 0.81 -6.25 -15.52
CA THR A 65 1.36 -6.08 -14.17
C THR A 65 0.76 -4.90 -13.42
N ALA A 66 0.01 -4.03 -14.11
CA ALA A 66 -0.59 -2.84 -13.53
C ALA A 66 -1.80 -3.13 -12.63
N GLY A 67 -2.51 -4.26 -12.85
CA GLY A 67 -3.72 -4.60 -12.12
C GLY A 67 -3.59 -4.51 -10.60
N PRO A 68 -2.61 -5.20 -9.97
CA PRO A 68 -2.39 -5.11 -8.53
C PRO A 68 -2.11 -3.70 -8.00
N LEU A 69 -1.61 -2.78 -8.84
CA LEU A 69 -1.34 -1.40 -8.43
C LEU A 69 -2.64 -0.62 -8.13
N MET A 70 -3.75 -0.97 -8.80
CA MET A 70 -5.07 -0.36 -8.61
C MET A 70 -5.74 -0.74 -7.28
N CYS A 71 -5.13 -1.65 -6.53
CA CYS A 71 -5.58 -2.07 -5.20
C CYS A 71 -4.41 -2.00 -4.21
N GLY A 72 -3.57 -3.02 -4.15
CA GLY A 72 -2.49 -3.07 -3.16
C GLY A 72 -1.43 -1.98 -3.36
N GLY A 73 -1.15 -1.57 -4.60
CA GLY A 73 -0.21 -0.47 -4.88
C GLY A 73 -0.69 0.86 -4.33
N VAL A 74 -1.93 1.27 -4.65
CA VAL A 74 -2.50 2.51 -4.11
C VAL A 74 -2.67 2.44 -2.59
N THR A 75 -2.97 1.27 -2.01
CA THR A 75 -3.04 1.08 -0.56
C THR A 75 -1.72 1.41 0.13
N VAL A 76 -0.58 0.90 -0.37
CA VAL A 76 0.72 1.19 0.25
C VAL A 76 1.26 2.56 -0.12
N PHE A 77 0.78 3.15 -1.22
CA PHE A 77 1.18 4.48 -1.69
C PHE A 77 0.50 5.62 -0.95
N THR A 78 -0.78 5.48 -0.64
CA THR A 78 -1.59 6.50 0.04
C THR A 78 -0.95 7.07 1.32
N PRO A 79 -0.42 6.26 2.27
CA PRO A 79 0.21 6.80 3.47
C PRO A 79 1.46 7.65 3.21
N PHE A 80 2.20 7.40 2.12
CA PHE A 80 3.36 8.23 1.76
C PHE A 80 2.93 9.66 1.45
N LEU A 81 1.82 9.81 0.72
CA LEU A 81 1.25 11.12 0.41
C LEU A 81 0.58 11.76 1.65
N GLN A 82 -0.24 10.99 2.37
CA GLN A 82 -1.00 11.52 3.52
C GLN A 82 -0.11 12.02 4.65
N TYR A 83 1.03 11.36 4.87
CA TYR A 83 1.97 11.71 5.94
C TYR A 83 3.19 12.48 5.45
N ALA A 84 3.20 12.88 4.17
CA ALA A 84 4.30 13.63 3.55
C ALA A 84 5.68 13.00 3.81
N ILE A 85 5.77 11.68 3.59
CA ILE A 85 6.97 10.90 3.86
C ILE A 85 8.12 11.41 2.98
N SER A 86 9.23 11.76 3.62
CA SER A 86 10.44 12.23 2.98
C SER A 86 11.27 11.05 2.44
N PRO A 87 12.01 11.22 1.34
CA PRO A 87 13.04 10.27 0.93
C PRO A 87 14.07 9.95 2.01
N THR A 88 14.27 10.82 3.00
CA THR A 88 15.20 10.59 4.12
C THR A 88 14.61 9.78 5.27
N ASP A 89 13.31 9.50 5.23
CA ASP A 89 12.61 8.84 6.33
C ASP A 89 12.92 7.34 6.38
N ARG A 90 12.75 6.77 7.58
CA ARG A 90 12.91 5.34 7.84
C ARG A 90 11.54 4.68 7.84
N VAL A 91 11.34 3.75 6.91
CA VAL A 91 10.08 3.03 6.70
C VAL A 91 10.22 1.58 7.17
N GLY A 92 9.39 1.19 8.14
CA GLY A 92 9.19 -0.20 8.55
C GLY A 92 8.02 -0.82 7.80
N VAL A 93 8.15 -2.06 7.33
CA VAL A 93 7.07 -2.82 6.69
C VAL A 93 6.87 -4.13 7.44
N ILE A 94 5.71 -4.32 8.06
CA ILE A 94 5.33 -5.55 8.74
C ILE A 94 4.64 -6.48 7.75
N GLY A 95 5.27 -7.65 7.53
CA GLY A 95 4.84 -8.65 6.57
C GLY A 95 5.48 -8.48 5.20
N PHE A 96 5.99 -9.59 4.66
CA PHE A 96 6.54 -9.66 3.30
C PHE A 96 5.71 -10.64 2.45
N GLY A 97 4.61 -10.11 1.90
CA GLY A 97 3.66 -10.83 1.04
C GLY A 97 3.24 -9.97 -0.15
N GLY A 98 1.98 -10.11 -0.60
CA GLY A 98 1.44 -9.36 -1.74
C GLY A 98 1.57 -7.84 -1.57
N LEU A 99 1.04 -7.26 -0.49
CA LEU A 99 1.16 -5.82 -0.23
C LEU A 99 2.58 -5.43 0.22
N GLY A 100 3.16 -6.19 1.15
CA GLY A 100 4.47 -5.89 1.72
C GLY A 100 5.58 -5.74 0.67
N HIS A 101 5.66 -6.62 -0.34
CA HIS A 101 6.69 -6.50 -1.37
C HIS A 101 6.50 -5.25 -2.25
N MET A 102 5.26 -4.83 -2.49
CA MET A 102 4.97 -3.57 -3.19
C MET A 102 5.37 -2.37 -2.32
N ALA A 103 5.10 -2.43 -1.01
CA ALA A 103 5.52 -1.38 -0.06
C ALA A 103 7.04 -1.21 -0.04
N VAL A 104 7.80 -2.31 -0.01
CA VAL A 104 9.27 -2.30 -0.04
C VAL A 104 9.79 -1.67 -1.33
N LYS A 105 9.28 -2.11 -2.49
CA LYS A 105 9.66 -1.54 -3.79
C LYS A 105 9.35 -0.06 -3.88
N LEU A 106 8.17 0.35 -3.42
CA LEU A 106 7.77 1.75 -3.38
C LEU A 106 8.71 2.55 -2.46
N ALA A 107 8.89 2.14 -1.21
CA ALA A 107 9.72 2.84 -0.24
C ALA A 107 11.17 2.98 -0.73
N LYS A 108 11.72 1.93 -1.35
CA LYS A 108 13.05 1.97 -1.95
C LYS A 108 13.14 2.97 -3.11
N ALA A 109 12.16 2.97 -4.01
CA ALA A 109 12.09 3.92 -5.12
C ALA A 109 11.85 5.36 -4.63
N TRP A 110 11.17 5.53 -3.49
CA TRP A 110 10.96 6.81 -2.82
C TRP A 110 12.24 7.38 -2.21
N GLY A 111 13.23 6.54 -1.94
CA GLY A 111 14.55 6.91 -1.40
C GLY A 111 14.77 6.54 0.07
N CYS A 112 13.75 6.01 0.74
CA CYS A 112 13.75 5.75 2.18
C CYS A 112 14.73 4.64 2.60
N ASP A 113 15.13 4.65 3.89
CA ASP A 113 15.70 3.47 4.55
C ASP A 113 14.54 2.50 4.87
N VAL A 114 14.70 1.23 4.53
CA VAL A 114 13.59 0.26 4.48
C VAL A 114 13.95 -0.95 5.34
N THR A 115 13.16 -1.17 6.39
CA THR A 115 13.26 -2.35 7.24
C THR A 115 12.02 -3.22 7.07
N VAL A 116 12.20 -4.51 6.86
CA VAL A 116 11.11 -5.48 6.74
C VAL A 116 11.05 -6.36 7.98
N PHE A 117 9.87 -6.51 8.56
CA PHE A 117 9.60 -7.55 9.56
C PHE A 117 8.96 -8.74 8.87
N THR A 118 9.58 -9.92 8.98
CA THR A 118 9.03 -11.16 8.40
C THR A 118 9.24 -12.33 9.33
N SER A 119 8.25 -13.21 9.40
CA SER A 119 8.27 -14.45 10.19
C SER A 119 8.93 -15.63 9.47
N THR A 120 9.53 -15.39 8.30
CA THR A 120 10.04 -16.46 7.44
C THR A 120 11.43 -16.10 6.95
N ASP A 121 12.44 -16.77 7.50
CA ASP A 121 13.86 -16.52 7.14
C ASP A 121 14.12 -16.67 5.64
N SER A 122 13.46 -17.62 4.98
CA SER A 122 13.63 -17.84 3.53
C SER A 122 13.17 -16.65 2.68
N LYS A 123 12.42 -15.70 3.25
CA LYS A 123 11.99 -14.47 2.56
C LYS A 123 12.97 -13.30 2.74
N ALA A 124 13.95 -13.40 3.64
CA ALA A 124 14.86 -12.31 3.94
C ALA A 124 15.69 -11.89 2.71
N ASP A 125 16.22 -12.86 1.97
CA ASP A 125 17.03 -12.57 0.78
C ASP A 125 16.18 -11.97 -0.35
N ALA A 126 14.94 -12.45 -0.51
CA ALA A 126 13.99 -11.86 -1.44
C ALA A 126 13.63 -10.41 -1.06
N ALA A 127 13.45 -10.12 0.23
CA ALA A 127 13.21 -8.76 0.70
C ALA A 127 14.39 -7.83 0.42
N ARG A 128 15.62 -8.28 0.69
CA ARG A 128 16.84 -7.52 0.38
C ARG A 128 16.99 -7.29 -1.12
N ALA A 129 16.78 -8.32 -1.93
CA ALA A 129 16.83 -8.22 -3.40
C ALA A 129 15.80 -7.23 -3.96
N MET A 130 14.67 -7.03 -3.27
CA MET A 130 13.63 -6.06 -3.65
C MET A 130 13.84 -4.65 -3.08
N GLY A 131 14.89 -4.44 -2.27
CA GLY A 131 15.28 -3.12 -1.79
C GLY A 131 15.21 -2.90 -0.28
N ALA A 132 14.91 -3.92 0.52
CA ALA A 132 15.03 -3.81 1.97
C ALA A 132 16.50 -3.66 2.38
N HIS A 133 16.79 -2.64 3.19
CA HIS A 133 18.11 -2.42 3.77
C HIS A 133 18.34 -3.33 4.97
N LYS A 134 17.29 -3.59 5.74
CA LYS A 134 17.30 -4.49 6.90
C LYS A 134 16.10 -5.43 6.87
N VAL A 135 16.30 -6.62 7.45
CA VAL A 135 15.23 -7.59 7.68
C VAL A 135 15.33 -8.06 9.11
N LEU A 136 14.22 -8.00 9.84
CA LEU A 136 14.08 -8.44 11.22
C LEU A 136 13.09 -9.60 11.28
N ASP A 137 13.37 -10.59 12.13
CA ASP A 137 12.37 -11.61 12.45
C ASP A 137 11.26 -10.97 13.30
N SER A 138 10.02 -11.07 12.81
CA SER A 138 8.85 -10.55 13.53
C SER A 138 8.51 -11.31 14.81
N HIS A 139 9.05 -12.52 15.01
CA HIS A 139 8.87 -13.33 16.22
C HIS A 139 10.00 -13.14 17.24
N ASP A 140 11.12 -12.54 16.83
CA ASP A 140 12.21 -12.22 17.73
C ASP A 140 11.92 -10.90 18.46
N ALA A 141 11.43 -11.02 19.70
CA ALA A 141 11.08 -9.88 20.53
C ALA A 141 12.28 -8.97 20.81
N GLU A 142 13.50 -9.51 20.91
CA GLU A 142 14.71 -8.71 21.13
C GLU A 142 15.06 -7.91 19.88
N ALA A 143 14.94 -8.52 18.69
CA ALA A 143 15.16 -7.82 17.42
C ALA A 143 14.13 -6.69 17.19
N VAL A 144 12.85 -6.92 17.51
CA VAL A 144 11.81 -5.89 17.43
C VAL A 144 12.08 -4.77 18.44
N ALA A 145 12.44 -5.11 19.68
CA ALA A 145 12.77 -4.13 20.71
C ALA A 145 14.02 -3.30 20.36
N ALA A 146 15.02 -3.90 19.71
CA ALA A 146 16.22 -3.20 19.25
C ALA A 146 15.91 -2.15 18.16
N ALA A 147 14.76 -2.23 17.49
CA ALA A 147 14.27 -1.24 16.54
C ALA A 147 13.47 -0.10 17.20
N ALA A 148 13.60 0.10 18.52
CA ALA A 148 12.94 1.18 19.26
C ALA A 148 13.14 2.56 18.60
N GLU A 149 12.09 3.38 18.57
CA GLU A 149 12.08 4.76 18.02
C GLU A 149 12.74 4.91 16.62
N SER A 150 12.67 3.87 15.79
CA SER A 150 13.42 3.80 14.52
C SER A 150 12.64 4.18 13.28
N PHE A 151 11.30 4.16 13.29
CA PHE A 151 10.51 4.35 12.07
C PHE A 151 9.66 5.61 12.07
N ASP A 152 9.84 6.43 11.05
CA ASP A 152 9.01 7.60 10.79
C ASP A 152 7.65 7.18 10.21
N LEU A 153 7.64 6.06 9.46
CA LEU A 153 6.42 5.34 9.06
C LEU A 153 6.58 3.84 9.28
N LEU A 154 5.64 3.22 9.98
CA LEU A 154 5.50 1.78 10.13
C LEU A 154 4.22 1.32 9.44
N LEU A 155 4.35 0.52 8.39
CA LEU A 155 3.24 -0.01 7.59
C LEU A 155 2.95 -1.46 7.98
N SER A 156 1.76 -1.72 8.50
CA SER A 156 1.29 -3.09 8.64
C SER A 156 0.63 -3.55 7.35
N THR A 157 1.07 -4.70 6.82
CA THR A 157 0.44 -5.35 5.66
C THR A 157 -0.13 -6.72 5.99
N VAL A 158 -0.16 -7.07 7.28
CA VAL A 158 -0.66 -8.35 7.78
C VAL A 158 -2.09 -8.22 8.29
N ASN A 159 -2.82 -9.33 8.26
CA ASN A 159 -4.19 -9.44 8.76
C ASN A 159 -4.30 -10.36 9.99
N VAL A 160 -3.17 -10.64 10.63
CA VAL A 160 -3.10 -11.48 11.85
C VAL A 160 -2.98 -10.59 13.09
N PRO A 161 -3.43 -11.05 14.27
CA PRO A 161 -3.16 -10.37 15.52
C PRO A 161 -1.65 -10.20 15.74
N LEU A 162 -1.24 -9.01 16.16
CA LEU A 162 0.15 -8.69 16.52
C LEU A 162 0.20 -8.13 17.94
N ASP A 163 1.38 -8.23 18.57
CA ASP A 163 1.67 -7.43 19.76
C ASP A 163 1.94 -5.98 19.34
N TRP A 164 0.88 -5.18 19.29
CA TRP A 164 0.97 -3.78 18.89
C TRP A 164 1.84 -2.94 19.83
N ASN A 165 1.99 -3.31 21.09
CA ASN A 165 2.84 -2.55 22.01
C ASN A 165 4.31 -2.65 21.61
N ALA A 166 4.77 -3.84 21.23
CA ALA A 166 6.12 -4.06 20.73
C ALA A 166 6.38 -3.22 19.47
N TYR A 167 5.47 -3.23 18.50
CA TYR A 167 5.61 -2.46 17.26
C TYR A 167 5.47 -0.95 17.47
N LEU A 168 4.57 -0.49 18.33
CA LEU A 168 4.44 0.93 18.66
C LEU A 168 5.72 1.48 19.28
N GLY A 169 6.44 0.68 20.08
CA GLY A 169 7.75 1.05 20.62
C GLY A 169 8.82 1.30 19.55
N SER A 170 8.67 0.72 18.35
CA SER A 170 9.58 0.94 17.22
C SER A 170 9.29 2.22 16.43
N VAL A 171 8.15 2.86 16.65
CA VAL A 171 7.79 4.10 15.95
C VAL A 171 8.55 5.27 16.55
N ALA A 172 9.24 6.04 15.71
CA ALA A 172 9.99 7.22 16.10
C ALA A 172 9.07 8.31 16.67
N ARG A 173 9.66 9.28 17.38
CA ARG A 173 8.92 10.46 17.83
C ARG A 173 8.30 11.16 16.63
N ARG A 174 6.99 11.44 16.72
CA ARG A 174 6.15 11.98 15.63
C ARG A 174 5.96 11.04 14.44
N GLY A 175 6.49 9.82 14.48
CA GLY A 175 6.23 8.80 13.48
C GLY A 175 4.77 8.37 13.44
N ARG A 176 4.44 7.53 12.46
CA ARG A 176 3.08 7.02 12.23
C ARG A 176 3.11 5.50 12.11
N LEU A 177 2.23 4.84 12.84
CA LEU A 177 1.79 3.48 12.51
C LEU A 177 0.58 3.59 11.58
N HIS A 178 0.60 2.86 10.46
CA HIS A 178 -0.50 2.79 9.50
C HIS A 178 -0.85 1.33 9.24
N VAL A 179 -2.14 1.02 9.30
CA VAL A 179 -2.76 -0.32 9.29
C VAL A 179 -3.87 -0.39 8.27
#